data_AF-Q8ZUW9-F1
#
_entry.id   AF-Q8ZUW9-F1
#
_cell.length_a   1.000
_cell.length_b   1.000
_cell.length_c   1.000
_cell.angle_alpha   90.00
_cell.angle_beta   90.00
_cell.angle_gamma   90.00
#
_symmetry.space_group_name_H-M   'P 1'
#
loop_
_entity.id
_entity.type
_entity.pdbx_description
1 polymer ?
#
loop_
_entity_poly.entity_id
_entity_poly.type
_entity_poly.pdbx_seq_one_letter_code
_entity_poly.pdbx_strand_id
1 'polypeptide(L)'
;MENETLLIDVAEDIPWQGQSTKYAFSIYPVECGGGRAAGFIALKINVELDKAFHNWGAVALYLLRDRAEPYLQHLNQKFRVLDAIEVV
;
A
#
# COMPACT_ATOMS: atom_id res chain seq x y z
N MET A 1 19.20 0.95 -7.27
CA MET A 1 18.61 0.47 -6.00
C MET A 1 17.12 0.39 -6.24
N GLU A 2 16.59 -0.82 -6.45
CA GLU A 2 15.14 -1.03 -6.38
C GLU A 2 14.71 -0.75 -4.94
N ASN A 3 13.66 0.06 -4.72
CA ASN A 3 13.15 0.31 -3.38
C ASN A 3 12.68 -1.03 -2.79
N GLU A 4 13.39 -1.53 -1.79
CA GLU A 4 13.29 -2.92 -1.32
C GLU A 4 11.86 -3.29 -0.87
N THR A 5 11.13 -2.33 -0.32
CA THR A 5 9.75 -2.50 0.18
C THR A 5 8.66 -2.05 -0.80
N LEU A 6 9.01 -1.54 -1.97
CA LEU A 6 8.02 -1.01 -2.92
C LEU A 6 7.27 -2.15 -3.63
N LEU A 7 5.95 -2.10 -3.59
CA LEU A 7 5.08 -2.87 -4.47
C LEU A 7 4.30 -1.90 -5.36
N ILE A 8 4.39 -2.07 -6.67
CA ILE A 8 3.58 -1.34 -7.65
C ILE A 8 2.55 -2.32 -8.20
N ASP A 9 1.30 -1.91 -8.25
CA ASP A 9 0.20 -2.74 -8.73
C ASP A 9 -0.90 -1.88 -9.36
N VAL A 10 -1.87 -2.55 -9.99
CA VAL A 10 -3.01 -1.94 -10.66
C VAL A 10 -4.30 -2.46 -10.04
N ALA A 11 -5.14 -1.55 -9.57
CA ALA A 11 -6.48 -1.88 -9.15
C ALA A 11 -7.45 -1.64 -10.32
N GLU A 12 -8.00 -2.74 -10.84
CA GLU A 12 -9.05 -2.71 -11.87
C GLU A 12 -10.41 -2.38 -11.26
N ASP A 13 -11.27 -1.75 -12.06
CA ASP A 13 -12.58 -1.25 -11.67
C ASP A 13 -12.57 -0.24 -10.51
N ILE A 14 -11.48 0.53 -10.37
CA ILE A 14 -11.30 1.57 -9.36
C ILE A 14 -10.93 2.90 -10.04
N PRO A 15 -11.62 4.02 -9.70
CA PRO A 15 -12.70 4.13 -8.71
C PRO A 15 -14.07 3.62 -9.17
N TRP A 16 -14.21 3.25 -10.44
CA TRP A 16 -15.47 2.83 -11.05
C TRP A 16 -15.23 1.68 -12.02
N GLN A 17 -16.28 0.93 -12.33
CA GLN A 17 -16.24 -0.12 -13.34
C GLN A 17 -15.70 0.41 -14.68
N GLY A 18 -14.77 -0.34 -15.27
CA GLY A 18 -14.08 0.00 -16.51
C GLY A 18 -12.91 0.97 -16.36
N GLN A 19 -12.58 1.42 -15.15
CA GLN A 19 -11.40 2.24 -14.89
C GLN A 19 -10.35 1.47 -14.10
N SER A 20 -9.08 1.75 -14.36
CA SER A 20 -7.99 1.23 -13.56
C SER A 20 -7.21 2.35 -12.87
N THR A 21 -6.71 2.03 -11.68
CA THR A 21 -5.91 2.93 -10.86
C THR A 21 -4.57 2.27 -10.55
N LYS A 22 -3.48 2.90 -11.01
CA LYS A 22 -2.12 2.51 -10.62
C LYS A 22 -1.81 3.04 -9.24
N TYR A 23 -1.26 2.17 -8.40
CA TYR A 23 -0.87 2.53 -7.05
C TYR A 23 0.46 1.89 -6.67
N ALA A 24 1.04 2.40 -5.60
CA ALA A 24 2.23 1.83 -5.00
C ALA A 24 2.11 1.82 -3.47
N PHE A 25 2.53 0.71 -2.87
CA PHE A 25 2.75 0.59 -1.44
C PHE A 25 4.24 0.57 -1.10
N SER A 26 4.57 1.14 0.05
CA SER A 26 5.89 1.05 0.67
C SER A 26 5.76 1.07 2.19
N ILE A 27 6.68 0.42 2.90
CA ILE A 27 6.79 0.57 4.36
C ILE A 27 7.62 1.81 4.66
N TYR A 28 7.10 2.64 5.57
CA TYR A 28 7.80 3.77 6.16
C TYR A 28 8.09 3.47 7.64
N PRO A 29 9.32 3.06 8.00
CA PRO A 29 9.68 2.77 9.39
C PRO A 29 9.73 4.08 10.19
N VAL A 30 9.22 4.04 11.42
CA VAL A 30 9.16 5.19 12.34
C VAL A 30 9.99 4.92 13.58
N GLU A 31 9.96 3.69 14.07
CA GLU A 31 10.70 3.26 15.25
C GLU A 31 11.31 1.88 15.03
N CYS A 32 12.60 1.75 15.35
CA CYS A 32 13.33 0.50 15.32
C CYS A 32 14.14 0.37 16.62
N GLY A 33 13.85 -0.64 17.44
CA GLY A 33 14.56 -0.86 18.71
C GLY A 33 13.94 -1.96 19.57
N GLY A 34 14.74 -2.53 20.48
CA GLY A 34 14.23 -3.50 21.46
C GLY A 34 13.63 -4.79 20.89
N GLY A 35 14.03 -5.19 19.68
CA GLY A 35 13.50 -6.37 18.98
C GLY A 35 12.13 -6.16 18.31
N ARG A 36 11.66 -4.91 18.21
CA ARG A 36 10.43 -4.54 17.49
C ARG A 36 10.71 -3.42 16.50
N ALA A 37 9.89 -3.37 15.45
CA ALA A 37 9.85 -2.27 14.50
C ALA A 37 8.40 -1.83 14.32
N ALA A 38 8.17 -0.53 14.34
CA ALA A 38 6.89 0.08 14.09
C ALA A 38 7.01 1.07 12.92
N GLY A 39 5.96 1.16 12.12
CA GLY A 39 5.94 2.03 10.95
C GLY A 39 4.56 2.12 10.34
N PHE A 40 4.50 2.79 9.19
CA PHE A 40 3.28 2.99 8.43
C PHE A 40 3.38 2.32 7.07
N ILE A 41 2.22 1.95 6.52
CA ILE A 41 2.10 1.65 5.09
C ILE A 41 1.81 2.97 4.39
N ALA A 42 2.71 3.39 3.51
CA ALA A 42 2.49 4.52 2.64
C ALA A 42 1.87 4.06 1.32
N LEU A 43 0.70 4.63 1.00
CA LEU A 43 0.02 4.46 -0.29
C LEU A 43 0.27 5.68 -1.17
N LYS A 44 0.70 5.44 -2.41
CA LYS A 44 0.75 6.46 -3.47
C LYS A 44 -0.20 6.05 -4.57
N ILE A 45 -1.07 6.96 -4.97
CA ILE A 45 -2.01 6.77 -6.08
C ILE A 45 -1.62 7.72 -7.19
N ASN A 46 -1.51 7.21 -8.42
CA ASN A 46 -1.34 8.08 -9.57
C ASN A 46 -2.72 8.52 -10.07
N VAL A 47 -3.02 9.81 -9.91
CA VAL A 47 -4.31 10.40 -10.30
C VAL A 47 -4.13 11.16 -11.60
N GLU A 48 -4.79 10.70 -12.66
CA GLU A 48 -4.88 11.43 -13.92
C GLU A 48 -5.81 12.65 -13.75
N LEU A 49 -5.52 13.73 -14.49
CA LEU A 49 -6.19 15.03 -14.35
C LEU A 49 -7.71 14.95 -14.60
N ASP A 50 -8.13 14.10 -15.53
CA ASP A 50 -9.53 13.83 -15.85
C ASP A 50 -10.29 13.14 -14.69
N LYS A 51 -9.56 12.56 -13.73
CA LYS A 51 -10.07 11.85 -12.56
C LYS A 51 -9.87 12.63 -11.25
N ALA A 52 -9.37 13.87 -11.32
CA ALA A 52 -9.02 14.67 -10.14
C ALA A 52 -10.22 14.96 -9.20
N PHE A 53 -11.45 14.94 -9.72
CA PHE A 53 -12.67 15.24 -8.97
C PHE A 53 -13.23 14.06 -8.15
N HIS A 54 -12.61 12.88 -8.22
CA HIS A 54 -13.04 11.73 -7.44
C HIS A 54 -12.67 11.86 -5.96
N ASN A 55 -13.41 11.15 -5.10
CA ASN A 55 -13.07 11.04 -3.68
C ASN A 55 -11.90 10.08 -3.48
N TRP A 56 -10.70 10.57 -3.76
CA TRP A 56 -9.46 9.80 -3.61
C TRP A 56 -9.15 9.39 -2.17
N GLY A 57 -9.69 10.10 -1.17
CA GLY A 57 -9.61 9.67 0.22
C GLY A 57 -10.35 8.36 0.46
N ALA A 58 -11.56 8.22 -0.09
CA ALA A 58 -12.32 6.97 -0.01
C ALA A 58 -11.64 5.83 -0.79
N VAL A 59 -11.09 6.12 -1.98
CA VAL A 59 -10.33 5.14 -2.77
C VAL A 59 -9.08 4.69 -2.02
N ALA A 60 -8.34 5.61 -1.41
CA ALA A 60 -7.16 5.29 -0.62
C ALA A 60 -7.51 4.38 0.56
N LEU A 61 -8.59 4.68 1.28
CA LEU A 61 -9.06 3.85 2.39
C LEU A 61 -9.48 2.45 1.92
N TYR A 62 -10.17 2.36 0.78
CA TYR A 62 -10.52 1.08 0.16
C TYR A 62 -9.26 0.27 -0.17
N LEU A 63 -8.29 0.86 -0.88
CA LEU A 63 -7.05 0.20 -1.28
C LEU A 63 -6.24 -0.24 -0.06
N LEU A 64 -6.12 0.60 0.97
CA LEU A 64 -5.45 0.23 2.22
C LEU A 64 -6.12 -0.98 2.88
N ARG A 65 -7.45 -1.01 2.96
CA ARG A 65 -8.18 -2.13 3.58
C ARG A 65 -8.07 -3.42 2.78
N ASP A 66 -8.21 -3.34 1.46
CA ASP A 66 -8.27 -4.51 0.57
C ASP A 66 -6.87 -5.09 0.27
N ARG A 67 -5.84 -4.23 0.21
CA ARG A 67 -4.54 -4.61 -0.35
C ARG A 67 -3.37 -4.60 0.65
N ALA A 68 -3.54 -4.05 1.85
CA ALA A 68 -2.45 -4.02 2.84
C ALA A 68 -2.01 -5.42 3.28
N GLU A 69 -2.94 -6.32 3.58
CA GLU A 69 -2.60 -7.67 4.02
C GLU A 69 -1.88 -8.49 2.93
N PRO A 70 -2.38 -8.57 1.68
CA PRO A 70 -1.64 -9.21 0.58
C PRO A 70 -0.24 -8.61 0.36
N TYR A 71 -0.11 -7.29 0.45
CA TYR A 71 1.17 -6.60 0.32
C TYR A 71 2.16 -7.00 1.42
N LEU A 72 1.71 -7.07 2.66
CA LEU A 72 2.58 -7.44 3.78
C LEU A 72 2.93 -8.92 3.75
N GLN A 73 2.02 -9.80 3.31
CA GLN A 73 2.32 -11.20 3.04
C GLN A 73 3.42 -11.33 1.98
N HIS A 74 3.34 -10.56 0.89
CA HIS A 74 4.37 -10.51 -0.14
C HIS A 74 5.73 -10.09 0.44
N LEU A 75 5.76 -9.05 1.27
CA LEU A 75 6.99 -8.63 1.95
C LEU A 75 7.52 -9.69 2.92
N ASN A 76 6.65 -10.37 3.66
CA ASN A 76 7.07 -11.43 4.56
C ASN A 76 7.67 -12.62 3.80
N GLN A 77 7.10 -13.00 2.66
CA GLN A 77 7.68 -14.02 1.79
C GLN A 77 9.06 -13.61 1.26
N LYS A 78 9.21 -12.33 0.88
CA LYS A 78 10.45 -11.79 0.31
C LYS A 78 11.58 -11.70 1.35
N PHE A 79 11.27 -11.23 2.56
CA PHE A 79 12.29 -10.89 3.55
C PHE A 79 12.33 -11.82 4.77
N ARG A 80 11.25 -12.57 5.06
CA ARG A 80 11.10 -13.45 6.23
C ARG A 80 11.32 -12.74 7.58
N VAL A 81 10.89 -11.48 7.70
CA VAL A 81 11.11 -10.65 8.90
C VAL A 81 9.82 -10.08 9.51
N LEU A 82 8.65 -10.32 8.91
CA LEU A 82 7.38 -9.78 9.40
C LEU A 82 6.65 -10.85 10.23
N ASP A 83 6.88 -10.85 11.54
CA ASP A 83 6.30 -11.83 12.47
C ASP A 83 4.83 -11.52 12.85
N ALA A 84 4.44 -10.25 12.86
CA ALA A 84 3.06 -9.84 13.16
C ALA A 84 2.75 -8.45 12.60
N ILE A 85 1.54 -8.26 12.10
CA ILE A 85 1.01 -6.98 11.63
C ILE A 85 -0.28 -6.71 12.38
N GLU A 86 -0.34 -5.55 13.03
CA GLU A 86 -1.58 -4.98 13.54
C GLU A 86 -1.94 -3.78 12.66
N VAL A 87 -3.07 -3.87 11.95
CA VAL A 87 -3.62 -2.74 11.19
C VAL A 87 -4.56 -2.00 12.14
N VAL A 88 -4.13 -0.84 12.65
CA VAL A 88 -4.87 0.02 13.58
C VAL A 88 -5.72 1.04 12.81
#